data_AF-A0A0S8D3M2-F1
#
_entry.id   AF-A0A0S8D3M2-F1
#
_cell.length_a   1.000
_cell.length_b   1.000
_cell.length_c   1.000
_cell.angle_alpha   90.00
_cell.angle_beta   90.00
_cell.angle_gamma   90.00
#
_symmetry.space_group_name_H-M   'P 1'
#
loop_
_entity.id
_entity.type
_entity.pdbx_description
1 polymer ?
#
loop_
_entity_poly.entity_id
_entity_poly.type
_entity_poly.pdbx_seq_one_letter_code
_entity_poly.pdbx_strand_id
1 'polypeptide(L)'
;MGTIHIIPKDAEGRQPCLPNAALPLYYMSDHSVMGILVREFDEATLILERQRWPFAKTGAGIEVFVENAAQMKMIFQTFKKLGLDFEIADILYQVYQG
;
A
#
# COMPACT_ATOMS: atom_id res chain seq x y z
N MET A 1 12.94 -1.67 -9.72
CA MET A 1 12.41 -2.41 -8.57
C MET A 1 11.85 -1.41 -7.59
N GLY A 2 10.59 -1.52 -7.24
CA GLY A 2 9.91 -0.67 -6.27
C GLY A 2 9.18 -1.53 -5.24
N THR A 3 8.69 -0.88 -4.19
CA THR A 3 7.88 -1.51 -3.15
C THR A 3 6.55 -0.79 -3.05
N ILE A 4 5.49 -1.55 -2.82
CA ILE A 4 4.16 -1.02 -2.52
C ILE A 4 3.84 -1.41 -1.09
N HIS A 5 3.57 -0.43 -0.26
CA HIS A 5 3.14 -0.65 1.11
C HIS A 5 1.65 -0.94 1.13
N ILE A 6 1.24 -2.05 1.73
CA ILE A 6 -0.17 -2.37 1.96
C ILE A 6 -0.36 -2.37 3.46
N ILE A 7 -1.28 -1.55 3.95
CA ILE A 7 -1.57 -1.41 5.38
C ILE A 7 -3.07 -1.49 5.63
N PRO A 8 -3.50 -1.94 6.82
CA PRO A 8 -4.91 -1.95 7.19
C PRO A 8 -5.48 -0.53 7.25
N LYS A 9 -6.68 -0.35 6.68
CA LYS A 9 -7.42 0.93 6.68
C LYS A 9 -7.86 1.36 8.09
N ASP A 10 -8.06 0.40 8.99
CA ASP A 10 -8.54 0.61 10.37
C ASP A 10 -7.41 0.65 11.42
N ALA A 11 -6.13 0.73 11.04
CA ALA A 11 -5.05 0.89 12.03
C ALA A 11 -5.14 2.27 12.68
N GLU A 12 -5.71 2.31 13.89
CA GLU A 12 -5.73 3.48 14.77
C GLU A 12 -4.33 4.13 14.81
N GLY A 13 -4.22 5.35 14.26
CA GLY A 13 -3.00 6.16 14.34
C GLY A 13 -2.32 6.52 13.01
N ARG A 14 -2.80 6.07 11.85
CA ARG A 14 -2.25 6.52 10.54
C ARG A 14 -3.29 7.27 9.73
N GLN A 15 -3.21 8.59 9.78
CA GLN A 15 -4.02 9.46 8.94
C GLN A 15 -3.53 9.36 7.49
N PRO A 16 -4.39 9.05 6.50
CA PRO A 16 -4.05 9.27 5.11
C PRO A 16 -3.70 10.74 4.92
N CYS A 17 -2.56 11.01 4.28
CA CYS A 17 -2.20 12.36 3.91
C CYS A 17 -3.18 12.81 2.82
N LEU A 18 -4.23 13.52 3.25
CA LEU A 18 -5.23 14.22 2.45
C LEU A 18 -6.28 13.34 1.75
N PRO A 19 -7.56 13.37 2.20
CA PRO A 19 -8.66 12.93 1.36
C PRO A 19 -8.88 13.99 0.26
N ASN A 20 -8.81 13.58 -1.01
CA ASN A 20 -9.22 14.37 -2.20
C ASN A 20 -8.36 15.59 -2.64
N ALA A 21 -7.05 15.64 -2.39
CA ALA A 21 -6.22 16.67 -3.00
C ALA A 21 -5.62 16.20 -4.34
N ALA A 22 -5.91 16.93 -5.42
CA ALA A 22 -5.21 16.77 -6.69
C ALA A 22 -3.68 16.77 -6.46
N LEU A 23 -3.00 15.78 -7.04
CA LEU A 23 -1.55 15.57 -6.93
C LEU A 23 -0.79 16.89 -7.15
N PRO A 24 -0.12 17.45 -6.13
CA PRO A 24 0.76 18.59 -6.32
C PRO A 24 1.92 18.16 -7.21
N LEU A 25 2.23 18.94 -8.25
CA LEU A 25 3.28 18.70 -9.25
C LEU A 25 4.72 18.59 -8.69
N TYR A 26 4.90 18.67 -7.37
CA TYR A 26 6.20 18.71 -6.67
C TYR A 26 6.37 17.49 -5.75
N TYR A 27 6.26 16.28 -6.31
CA TYR A 27 6.41 15.00 -5.61
C TYR A 27 7.89 14.54 -5.54
N MET A 28 8.83 15.41 -5.13
CA MET A 28 10.27 15.08 -5.10
C MET A 28 11.07 15.69 -3.93
N SER A 29 10.47 15.82 -2.74
CA SER A 29 11.26 16.13 -1.52
C SER A 29 10.70 15.55 -0.22
N ASP A 30 9.62 14.77 -0.26
CA ASP A 30 9.01 14.24 0.96
C ASP A 30 9.08 12.73 1.02
N HIS A 31 9.31 12.20 2.22
CA HIS A 31 9.48 10.78 2.55
C HIS A 31 8.16 9.98 2.42
N SER A 32 7.27 10.37 1.50
CA SER A 32 6.01 9.71 1.19
C SER A 32 6.24 8.63 0.14
N VAL A 33 5.90 7.39 0.48
CA VAL A 33 5.88 6.26 -0.44
C VAL A 33 4.42 5.95 -0.78
N MET A 34 4.13 5.71 -2.06
CA MET A 34 2.81 5.30 -2.51
C MET A 34 2.44 3.93 -1.91
N GLY A 35 1.25 3.82 -1.34
CA GLY A 35 0.76 2.58 -0.77
C GLY A 35 -0.75 2.40 -0.92
N ILE A 36 -1.23 1.32 -0.31
CA ILE A 36 -2.60 0.85 -0.39
C ILE A 36 -3.13 0.68 1.03
N LEU A 37 -4.21 1.39 1.34
CA LEU A 37 -5.02 1.09 2.51
C LEU A 37 -6.02 0.01 2.12
N VAL A 38 -6.08 -1.08 2.87
CA VAL A 38 -7.05 -2.16 2.62
C VAL A 38 -7.85 -2.42 3.89
N ARG A 39 -9.17 -2.47 3.78
CA ARG A 39 -10.03 -2.77 4.93
C ARG A 39 -9.88 -4.23 5.35
N GLU A 40 -10.03 -5.14 4.40
CA GLU A 40 -9.86 -6.59 4.61
C GLU A 40 -8.38 -7.01 4.51
N PHE A 41 -7.52 -6.43 5.37
CA PHE A 41 -6.06 -6.60 5.30
C PHE A 41 -5.60 -8.06 5.38
N ASP A 42 -6.21 -8.87 6.25
CA ASP A 42 -5.88 -10.29 6.38
C ASP A 42 -6.22 -11.07 5.10
N GLU A 43 -7.35 -10.74 4.47
CA GLU A 43 -7.77 -11.36 3.21
C GLU A 43 -6.82 -10.97 2.07
N ALA A 44 -6.47 -9.68 1.98
CA ALA A 44 -5.49 -9.18 1.02
C ALA A 44 -4.14 -9.88 1.16
N THR A 45 -3.66 -10.05 2.39
CA THR A 45 -2.40 -10.76 2.68
C THR A 45 -2.48 -12.22 2.27
N LEU A 46 -3.58 -12.91 2.60
CA LEU A 46 -3.80 -14.31 2.23
C LEU A 46 -3.84 -14.49 0.70
N ILE A 47 -4.44 -13.56 -0.04
CA ILE A 47 -4.47 -13.56 -1.50
C ILE A 47 -3.05 -13.45 -2.07
N LEU A 48 -2.23 -12.54 -1.52
CA LEU A 48 -0.85 -12.35 -1.94
C LEU A 48 0.01 -13.59 -1.64
N GLU A 49 -0.17 -14.20 -0.47
CA GLU A 49 0.48 -15.47 -0.10
C GLU A 49 0.09 -16.60 -1.07
N ARG A 50 -1.20 -16.77 -1.35
CA ARG A 50 -1.71 -17.81 -2.27
C ARG A 50 -1.19 -17.64 -3.69
N GLN A 51 -1.04 -16.40 -4.14
CA GLN A 51 -0.50 -16.08 -5.46
C GLN A 51 1.04 -16.02 -5.49
N ARG A 52 1.71 -16.31 -4.37
CA ARG A 52 3.17 -16.29 -4.22
C ARG A 52 3.80 -14.96 -4.63
N TRP A 53 3.11 -13.85 -4.34
CA TRP A 53 3.71 -12.52 -4.50
C TRP A 53 4.90 -12.37 -3.56
N PRO A 54 6.02 -11.79 -4.01
CA PRO A 54 7.12 -11.46 -3.12
C PRO A 54 6.70 -10.29 -2.22
N PHE A 55 6.59 -10.51 -0.92
CA PHE A 55 6.34 -9.45 0.05
C PHE A 55 7.06 -9.71 1.38
N ALA A 56 7.29 -8.64 2.16
CA ALA A 56 7.80 -8.70 3.52
C ALA A 56 6.74 -8.20 4.51
N LYS A 57 6.63 -8.84 5.68
CA LYS A 57 5.78 -8.34 6.78
C LYS A 57 6.56 -7.31 7.58
N THR A 58 5.91 -6.20 7.91
CA THR A 58 6.48 -5.11 8.72
C THR A 58 5.60 -4.90 9.96
N GLY A 59 6.07 -4.12 10.93
CA GLY A 59 5.23 -3.74 12.08
C GLY A 59 4.01 -2.88 11.68
N ALA A 60 3.96 -2.41 10.43
CA ALA A 60 2.96 -1.51 9.90
C ALA A 60 1.93 -2.20 8.99
N GLY A 61 2.24 -3.36 8.43
CA GLY A 61 1.50 -4.02 7.38
C GLY A 61 2.42 -4.93 6.56
N ILE A 62 2.36 -4.85 5.24
CA ILE A 62 3.26 -5.58 4.33
C ILE A 62 3.85 -4.67 3.26
N GLU A 63 5.02 -5.05 2.77
CA GLU A 63 5.71 -4.43 1.64
C GLU A 63 5.76 -5.43 0.50
N VAL A 64 5.02 -5.16 -0.58
CA VAL A 64 5.02 -6.00 -1.78
C VAL A 64 6.08 -5.51 -2.74
N PHE A 65 6.99 -6.40 -3.13
CA PHE A 65 8.04 -6.09 -4.09
C PHE A 65 7.48 -6.17 -5.51
N VAL A 66 7.67 -5.10 -6.28
CA VAL A 66 7.28 -5.04 -7.69
C VAL A 66 8.48 -4.66 -8.56
N GLU A 67 8.63 -5.37 -9.66
CA GLU A 67 9.68 -5.11 -10.64
C GLU A 67 9.31 -3.95 -11.57
N ASN A 68 8.01 -3.80 -11.86
CA ASN A 68 7.48 -2.82 -12.82
C ASN A 68 6.04 -2.38 -12.50
N ALA A 69 5.59 -1.31 -13.19
CA ALA A 69 4.26 -0.75 -13.02
C ALA A 69 3.10 -1.66 -13.49
N ALA A 70 3.37 -2.67 -14.33
CA ALA A 70 2.33 -3.63 -14.73
C ALA A 70 1.94 -4.55 -13.57
N GLN A 71 2.90 -4.98 -12.76
CA GLN A 71 2.66 -5.78 -11.56
C GLN A 71 1.81 -5.01 -10.53
N MET A 72 2.04 -3.70 -10.37
CA MET A 72 1.19 -2.84 -9.54
C MET A 72 -0.28 -2.86 -10.01
N LYS A 73 -0.51 -2.74 -11.32
CA LYS A 73 -1.85 -2.85 -11.90
C LYS A 73 -2.49 -4.23 -11.66
N MET A 74 -1.70 -5.30 -11.70
CA MET A 74 -2.20 -6.66 -11.42
C MET A 74 -2.69 -6.81 -9.98
N ILE A 75 -1.99 -6.22 -9.00
CA ILE A 75 -2.41 -6.22 -7.60
C ILE A 75 -3.76 -5.51 -7.46
N PHE A 76 -3.91 -4.30 -8.03
CA PHE A 76 -5.17 -3.56 -8.00
C PHE A 76 -6.33 -4.30 -8.66
N GLN A 77 -6.08 -4.90 -9.83
CA GLN A 77 -7.10 -5.69 -10.52
C GLN A 77 -7.51 -6.92 -9.71
N THR A 78 -6.56 -7.56 -9.04
CA THR A 78 -6.81 -8.72 -8.18
C THR A 78 -7.71 -8.31 -7.01
N PHE A 79 -7.35 -7.25 -6.30
CA PHE A 79 -8.13 -6.76 -5.15
C PHE A 79 -9.54 -6.35 -5.58
N LYS A 80 -9.65 -5.61 -6.68
CA LYS A 80 -10.95 -5.20 -7.25
C LYS A 80 -11.80 -6.40 -7.68
N LYS A 81 -11.20 -7.41 -8.31
CA LYS A 81 -11.90 -8.63 -8.77
C LYS A 81 -12.43 -9.45 -7.59
N LEU A 82 -11.72 -9.42 -6.47
CA LEU A 82 -12.09 -10.13 -5.24
C LEU A 82 -13.00 -9.30 -4.33
N GLY A 83 -13.30 -8.05 -4.71
CA GLY A 83 -14.25 -7.20 -4.00
C GLY A 83 -13.69 -6.55 -2.73
N LEU A 84 -12.37 -6.48 -2.58
CA LEU A 84 -11.73 -5.84 -1.43
C LEU A 84 -11.93 -4.32 -1.48
N ASP A 85 -12.22 -3.70 -0.33
CA ASP A 85 -12.25 -2.24 -0.19
C ASP A 85 -10.82 -1.74 0.00
N PHE A 86 -10.29 -1.06 -1.01
CA PHE A 86 -8.94 -0.49 -0.97
C PHE A 86 -8.88 0.93 -1.51
N GLU A 87 -7.95 1.71 -0.96
CA GLU A 87 -7.67 3.07 -1.35
C GLU A 87 -6.17 3.24 -1.62
N ILE A 88 -5.82 3.96 -2.67
CA ILE A 88 -4.44 4.34 -2.95
C ILE A 88 -4.16 5.61 -2.16
N ALA A 89 -3.15 5.58 -1.31
CA ALA A 89 -2.79 6.70 -0.45
C ALA A 89 -1.27 6.92 -0.43
N ASP A 90 -0.88 8.15 -0.16
CA ASP A 90 0.51 8.47 0.17
C ASP A 90 0.77 8.08 1.62
N ILE A 91 1.68 7.13 1.82
CA ILE A 91 2.07 6.62 3.14
C ILE A 91 3.41 7.25 3.52
N LEU A 92 3.40 8.07 4.57
CA LEU A 92 4.64 8.63 5.12
C LEU A 92 5.51 7.52 5.72
N TYR A 93 6.75 7.40 5.25
CA TYR A 93 7.78 6.55 5.83
C TYR A 93 8.40 7.22 7.07
N GLN A 94 7.58 7.61 8.04
CA GLN A 94 8.07 8.34 9.21
C GLN A 94 7.53 7.80 10.52
N VAL A 95 7.97 6.59 10.91
CA VAL A 95 8.07 6.24 12.33
C VAL A 95 9.24 5.26 12.56
N TYR A 96 10.17 5.65 13.44
CA TYR A 96 11.32 4.93 14.04
C TYR A 96 12.70 5.04 13.37
N GLN A 97 13.34 6.20 13.54
CA GLN A 97 14.71 6.28 14.06
C GLN A 97 14.69 7.28 15.23
N GLY A 98 14.34 6.77 16.41
CA GLY A 98 14.93 7.26 17.66
C GLY A 98 16.19 6.45 17.91
#